data_AF-A0A2K0WNI3-F1
#
_entry.id   AF-A0A2K0WNI3-F1
#
_cell.length_a   1.000
_cell.length_b   1.000
_cell.length_c   1.000
_cell.angle_alpha   90.00
_cell.angle_beta   90.00
_cell.angle_gamma   90.00
#
_symmetry.space_group_name_H-M   'P 1'
#
loop_
_entity.id
_entity.type
_entity.pdbx_description
1 polymer ?
#
loop_
_entity_poly.entity_id
_entity_poly.type
_entity_poly.pdbx_seq_one_letter_code
_entity_poly.pdbx_strand_id
1 'polypeptide(L)'
;MFRDPPRALVRLSIFGGLSIILILITWKGSASLSYSWTPPISEFELKNISQKAKEYAENPVQAPYKSTFWEVGQRSRDLSQWLSKSDKVDSTSKVGRQLRDVTEITAQHLFPFLRNPPRNPGSKTPLSDLRHSFDRGSRGIVIPVGGGEQSVRFAGHLIVSLRKVLGCRLPIQIVYAGDDDLPKKDRDRIAELDGASDLEFLDILAIFDDTTLKLKDGGWAIKAFALLGSHFEEVILLDADAVFIQQPERLFAQKAYIEKGAFLFHDRLLWQHAFKERHEWWKDQIKEPSAEMNKSLVWTEDYAEECDSGVVVLNKARVSTLVGLLHVAWQNTYDVREEVTYRQGHGDKESWWLGLELGGSSYEFESHYGSMIGWGEGTGGNVTKVCSFVIAHTDEKGKLLWYNGSLLKNKRVDPDGYEVPEYWMMDGKWHKGRTKDDMSCMTDTEVLELTAEEKRVLRESIKIAKEVDIALKGTA
;
A
#
# COMPACT_ATOMS: atom_id res chain seq x y z
N MET A 1 -1.13 -66.05 -65.66
CA MET A 1 -1.21 -67.13 -64.64
C MET A 1 -0.44 -66.66 -63.42
N PHE A 2 -1.13 -66.55 -62.28
CA PHE A 2 -0.67 -66.37 -60.90
C PHE A 2 0.86 -66.33 -60.60
N ARG A 3 1.33 -65.30 -59.87
CA ARG A 3 1.65 -65.35 -58.42
C ARG A 3 2.33 -64.06 -57.91
N ASP A 4 1.94 -63.68 -56.70
CA ASP A 4 2.36 -62.52 -55.89
C ASP A 4 3.84 -62.50 -55.46
N PRO A 5 4.36 -61.32 -55.07
CA PRO A 5 5.42 -61.15 -54.07
C PRO A 5 4.86 -60.71 -52.68
N PRO A 6 5.66 -60.76 -51.61
CA PRO A 6 5.22 -61.21 -50.28
C PRO A 6 4.73 -60.11 -49.33
N ARG A 7 3.95 -60.56 -48.35
CA ARG A 7 3.35 -59.80 -47.24
C ARG A 7 4.37 -59.22 -46.26
N ALA A 8 3.95 -58.09 -45.69
CA ALA A 8 4.19 -57.59 -44.33
C ALA A 8 5.58 -56.98 -44.05
N LEU A 9 5.78 -55.66 -43.91
CA LEU A 9 4.87 -54.55 -43.60
C LEU A 9 4.00 -54.77 -42.35
N VAL A 10 4.61 -55.22 -41.25
CA VAL A 10 3.97 -55.26 -39.91
C VAL A 10 4.86 -54.61 -38.82
N ARG A 11 5.87 -53.79 -39.14
CA ARG A 11 6.65 -53.09 -38.08
C ARG A 11 6.94 -51.61 -38.32
N LEU A 12 6.04 -50.89 -39.00
CA LEU A 12 6.16 -49.43 -39.15
C LEU A 12 4.82 -48.68 -39.16
N SER A 13 3.80 -49.24 -38.49
CA SER A 13 2.47 -48.61 -38.38
C SER A 13 2.01 -48.33 -36.96
N ILE A 14 2.85 -48.58 -35.94
CA ILE A 14 2.49 -48.35 -34.53
C ILE A 14 3.12 -47.07 -33.94
N PHE A 15 4.10 -46.45 -34.60
CA PHE A 15 4.70 -45.19 -34.11
C PHE A 15 4.21 -43.90 -34.82
N GLY A 16 3.37 -44.00 -35.85
CA GLY A 16 2.81 -42.83 -36.54
C GLY A 16 1.41 -42.40 -36.07
N GLY A 17 0.68 -43.27 -35.36
CA GLY A 17 -0.73 -43.04 -34.97
C GLY A 17 -0.92 -42.46 -33.57
N LEU A 18 0.04 -42.61 -32.66
CA LEU A 18 -0.05 -42.10 -31.29
C LEU A 18 0.42 -40.64 -31.15
N SER A 19 1.22 -40.14 -32.11
CA SER A 19 1.69 -38.75 -32.09
C SER A 19 0.64 -37.74 -32.59
N ILE A 20 -0.37 -38.17 -33.35
CA ILE A 20 -1.42 -37.27 -33.86
C ILE A 20 -2.62 -37.17 -32.89
N ILE A 21 -2.90 -38.23 -32.10
CA ILE A 21 -3.98 -38.20 -31.10
C ILE A 21 -3.54 -37.47 -29.82
N LEU A 22 -2.25 -37.48 -29.44
CA LEU A 22 -1.77 -36.67 -28.30
C LEU A 22 -1.70 -35.16 -28.60
N ILE A 23 -1.53 -34.77 -29.86
CA ILE A 23 -1.55 -33.35 -30.28
C ILE A 23 -3.00 -32.82 -30.32
N LEU A 24 -4.00 -33.66 -30.60
CA LEU A 24 -5.41 -33.25 -30.60
C LEU A 24 -6.07 -33.27 -29.21
N ILE A 25 -5.49 -33.95 -28.22
CA ILE A 25 -5.98 -33.93 -26.82
C ILE A 25 -5.29 -32.83 -25.99
N THR A 26 -4.10 -32.38 -26.38
CA THR A 26 -3.42 -31.23 -25.74
C THR A 26 -3.83 -29.87 -26.31
N TRP A 27 -4.58 -29.85 -27.42
CA TRP A 27 -5.19 -28.66 -28.02
C TRP A 27 -6.69 -28.53 -27.68
N LYS A 28 -7.08 -28.90 -26.46
CA LYS A 28 -8.40 -28.60 -25.87
C LYS A 28 -8.31 -27.94 -24.48
N GLY A 29 -7.11 -27.49 -24.09
CA GLY A 29 -6.87 -26.80 -22.81
C GLY A 29 -6.12 -25.48 -22.94
N SER A 30 -5.91 -24.98 -24.16
CA SER A 30 -5.36 -23.64 -24.37
C SER A 30 -6.50 -22.63 -24.31
N ALA A 31 -6.41 -21.78 -23.29
CA ALA A 31 -7.26 -20.62 -23.04
C ALA A 31 -7.78 -20.02 -24.35
N SER A 32 -9.09 -19.79 -24.41
CA SER A 32 -9.65 -18.83 -25.33
C SER A 32 -8.86 -17.53 -25.17
N LEU A 33 -7.98 -17.24 -26.14
CA LEU A 33 -7.65 -15.86 -26.49
C LEU A 33 -8.94 -15.25 -27.00
N SER A 34 -9.85 -14.91 -26.08
CA SER A 34 -10.83 -13.88 -26.32
C SER A 34 -10.01 -12.61 -26.43
N TYR A 35 -9.63 -12.27 -27.66
CA TYR A 35 -9.42 -10.88 -27.99
C TYR A 35 -10.77 -10.22 -27.69
N SER A 36 -10.92 -9.65 -26.49
CA SER A 36 -12.11 -8.90 -26.14
C SER A 36 -12.06 -7.67 -27.02
N TRP A 37 -12.66 -7.79 -28.21
CA TRP A 37 -12.94 -6.67 -29.08
C TRP A 37 -13.97 -5.83 -28.34
N THR A 38 -13.50 -4.95 -27.45
CA THR A 38 -14.31 -3.86 -26.95
C THR A 38 -14.55 -2.96 -28.15
N PRO A 39 -15.81 -2.74 -28.57
CA PRO A 39 -16.07 -1.83 -29.67
C PRO A 39 -15.42 -0.47 -29.37
N PRO A 40 -14.85 0.20 -30.38
CA PRO A 40 -14.32 1.54 -30.18
C PRO A 40 -15.41 2.43 -29.58
N ILE A 41 -15.02 3.27 -28.62
CA ILE A 41 -15.94 4.22 -27.98
C ILE A 41 -16.73 4.98 -29.06
N SER A 42 -18.06 4.98 -28.96
CA SER A 42 -18.90 5.64 -29.95
C SER A 42 -18.77 7.17 -29.83
N GLU A 43 -18.99 7.91 -30.91
CA GLU A 43 -19.01 9.38 -30.85
C GLU A 43 -20.07 9.91 -29.87
N PHE A 44 -21.19 9.21 -29.77
CA PHE A 44 -22.26 9.52 -28.82
C PHE A 44 -21.78 9.36 -27.37
N GLU A 45 -21.09 8.27 -27.06
CA GLU A 45 -20.53 8.04 -25.74
C GLU A 45 -19.44 9.07 -25.40
N LEU A 46 -18.54 9.38 -26.33
CA LEU A 46 -17.54 10.43 -26.15
C LEU A 46 -18.19 11.79 -25.88
N LYS A 47 -19.30 12.11 -26.55
CA LYS A 47 -20.07 13.33 -26.29
C LYS A 47 -20.61 13.37 -24.86
N ASN A 48 -21.15 12.24 -24.36
CA ASN A 48 -21.64 12.15 -22.98
C ASN A 48 -20.51 12.32 -21.95
N ILE A 49 -19.36 11.66 -22.16
CA ILE A 49 -18.17 11.83 -21.33
C ILE A 49 -17.72 13.29 -21.32
N SER A 50 -17.63 13.91 -22.51
CA SER A 50 -17.20 15.31 -22.66
C SER A 50 -18.15 16.28 -21.95
N GLN A 51 -19.46 16.03 -22.03
CA GLN A 51 -20.46 16.84 -21.33
C GLN A 51 -20.31 16.71 -19.81
N LYS A 52 -20.20 15.48 -19.30
CA LYS A 52 -20.04 15.23 -17.87
C LYS A 52 -18.73 15.80 -17.31
N ALA A 53 -17.64 15.70 -18.06
CA ALA A 53 -16.37 16.33 -17.72
C ALA A 53 -16.45 17.86 -17.68
N LYS A 54 -17.21 18.46 -18.61
CA LYS A 54 -17.49 19.90 -18.61
C LYS A 54 -18.28 20.31 -17.37
N GLU A 55 -19.31 19.54 -16.99
CA GLU A 55 -20.08 19.78 -15.76
C GLU A 55 -19.17 19.74 -14.51
N TYR A 56 -18.20 18.82 -14.46
CA TYR A 56 -17.23 18.78 -13.37
C TYR A 56 -16.28 19.98 -13.34
N ALA A 57 -15.87 20.49 -14.50
CA ALA A 57 -15.02 21.66 -14.59
C ALA A 57 -15.78 22.95 -14.20
N GLU A 58 -17.06 23.04 -14.54
CA GLU A 58 -17.93 24.17 -14.18
C GLU A 58 -18.33 24.14 -12.69
N ASN A 59 -18.25 22.99 -12.04
CA ASN A 59 -18.56 22.80 -10.62
C ASN A 59 -17.34 22.18 -9.89
N PRO A 60 -16.26 22.95 -9.64
CA PRO A 60 -15.08 22.42 -8.97
C PRO A 60 -15.37 22.06 -7.50
N VAL A 61 -14.70 21.01 -7.01
CA VAL A 61 -14.73 20.66 -5.58
C VAL A 61 -13.92 21.71 -4.81
N GLN A 62 -14.54 22.33 -3.82
CA GLN A 62 -13.98 23.43 -3.03
C GLN A 62 -14.43 23.33 -1.57
N ALA A 63 -13.72 24.00 -0.67
CA ALA A 63 -14.09 24.05 0.74
C ALA A 63 -15.51 24.64 0.94
N PRO A 64 -16.27 24.19 1.97
CA PRO A 64 -15.91 23.15 2.93
C PRO A 64 -15.93 21.74 2.31
N TYR A 65 -14.88 20.97 2.57
CA TYR A 65 -14.69 19.62 2.01
C TYR A 65 -15.48 18.54 2.73
N LYS A 66 -15.96 18.76 3.97
CA LYS A 66 -16.59 17.72 4.80
C LYS A 66 -17.68 16.91 4.10
N SER A 67 -18.48 17.51 3.22
CA SER A 67 -19.58 16.84 2.51
C SER A 67 -19.24 16.40 1.08
N THR A 68 -17.99 16.52 0.66
CA THR A 68 -17.58 16.36 -0.75
C THR A 68 -16.95 15.00 -1.07
N PHE A 69 -16.65 14.18 -0.06
CA PHE A 69 -15.90 12.92 -0.22
C PHE A 69 -16.67 11.92 -1.11
N TRP A 70 -17.98 11.79 -0.91
CA TRP A 70 -18.82 10.97 -1.80
C TRP A 70 -18.73 11.44 -3.26
N GLU A 71 -18.83 12.75 -3.48
CA GLU A 71 -18.78 13.34 -4.82
C GLU A 71 -17.41 13.12 -5.48
N VAL A 72 -16.31 13.35 -4.76
CA VAL A 72 -14.95 13.07 -5.23
C VAL A 72 -14.79 11.59 -5.56
N GLY A 73 -15.37 10.70 -4.75
CA GLY A 73 -15.45 9.26 -5.01
C GLY A 73 -16.15 8.94 -6.33
N GLN A 74 -17.34 9.52 -6.57
CA GLN A 74 -18.08 9.31 -7.82
C GLN A 74 -17.30 9.83 -9.04
N ARG A 75 -16.73 11.04 -8.95
CA ARG A 75 -15.87 11.62 -10.00
C ARG A 75 -14.63 10.75 -10.26
N SER A 76 -14.08 10.12 -9.21
CA SER A 76 -12.95 9.18 -9.31
C SER A 76 -13.34 7.89 -10.03
N ARG A 77 -14.54 7.33 -9.75
CA ARG A 77 -15.06 6.15 -10.45
C ARG A 77 -15.24 6.42 -11.94
N ASP A 78 -15.79 7.58 -12.30
CA ASP A 78 -15.88 8.03 -13.69
C ASP A 78 -14.49 8.17 -14.33
N LEU A 79 -13.54 8.82 -13.65
CA LEU A 79 -12.17 8.97 -14.13
C LEU A 79 -11.50 7.61 -14.40
N SER A 80 -11.66 6.66 -13.48
CA SER A 80 -11.14 5.28 -13.63
C SER A 80 -11.72 4.59 -14.87
N GLN A 81 -13.02 4.74 -15.13
CA GLN A 81 -13.66 4.21 -16.34
C GLN A 81 -13.16 4.88 -17.62
N TRP A 82 -13.03 6.22 -17.62
CA TRP A 82 -12.58 6.98 -18.79
C TRP A 82 -11.11 6.68 -19.12
N LEU A 83 -10.26 6.57 -18.09
CA LEU A 83 -8.86 6.19 -18.23
C LEU A 83 -8.72 4.76 -18.79
N SER A 84 -9.49 3.81 -18.24
CA SER A 84 -9.52 2.42 -18.72
C SER A 84 -9.98 2.30 -20.18
N LYS A 85 -10.89 3.18 -20.63
CA LYS A 85 -11.31 3.26 -22.04
C LYS A 85 -10.22 3.91 -22.89
N SER A 86 -9.62 5.00 -22.42
CA SER A 86 -8.53 5.71 -23.09
C SER A 86 -7.36 4.79 -23.42
N ASP A 87 -6.98 3.92 -22.49
CA ASP A 87 -5.88 2.96 -22.66
C ASP A 87 -6.15 1.89 -23.74
N LYS A 88 -7.41 1.68 -24.13
CA LYS A 88 -7.83 0.67 -25.12
C LYS A 88 -8.11 1.25 -26.51
N VAL A 89 -8.20 2.56 -26.64
CA VAL A 89 -8.49 3.25 -27.89
C VAL A 89 -7.19 3.71 -28.56
N ASP A 90 -7.13 3.67 -29.89
CA ASP A 90 -6.00 4.24 -30.63
C ASP A 90 -5.86 5.74 -30.32
N SER A 91 -4.79 6.07 -29.60
CA SER A 91 -4.46 7.43 -29.17
C SER A 91 -4.17 8.40 -30.35
N THR A 92 -3.93 7.87 -31.56
CA THR A 92 -3.74 8.66 -32.78
C THR A 92 -5.05 8.93 -33.54
N SER A 93 -6.15 8.30 -33.14
CA SER A 93 -7.47 8.62 -33.68
C SER A 93 -8.00 9.94 -33.10
N LYS A 94 -8.92 10.61 -33.82
CA LYS A 94 -9.58 11.84 -33.31
C LYS A 94 -10.30 11.57 -31.98
N VAL A 95 -11.03 10.46 -31.92
CA VAL A 95 -11.79 10.02 -30.74
C VAL A 95 -10.86 9.71 -29.57
N GLY A 96 -9.78 8.97 -29.81
CA GLY A 96 -8.79 8.65 -28.78
C GLY A 96 -8.08 9.87 -28.21
N ARG A 97 -7.69 10.83 -29.06
CA ARG A 97 -7.15 12.12 -28.59
C ARG A 97 -8.15 12.87 -27.70
N GLN A 98 -9.39 13.01 -28.15
CA GLN A 98 -10.42 13.71 -27.38
C GLN A 98 -10.72 13.04 -26.05
N LEU A 99 -10.81 11.70 -26.01
CA LEU A 99 -11.03 10.96 -24.77
C LEU A 99 -9.86 11.15 -23.80
N ARG A 100 -8.61 11.08 -24.29
CA ARG A 100 -7.43 11.32 -23.48
C ARG A 100 -7.42 12.75 -22.93
N ASP A 101 -7.67 13.75 -23.77
CA ASP A 101 -7.69 15.16 -23.37
C ASP A 101 -8.75 15.41 -22.29
N VAL A 102 -9.96 14.88 -22.46
CA VAL A 102 -11.03 14.99 -21.46
C VAL A 102 -10.64 14.29 -20.15
N THR A 103 -10.07 13.09 -20.22
CA THR A 103 -9.62 12.33 -19.04
C THR A 103 -8.53 13.10 -18.27
N GLU A 104 -7.55 13.66 -18.96
CA GLU A 104 -6.47 14.46 -18.38
C GLU A 104 -6.97 15.75 -17.73
N ILE A 105 -7.90 16.45 -18.40
CA ILE A 105 -8.51 17.66 -17.86
C ILE A 105 -9.29 17.33 -16.60
N THR A 106 -10.10 16.26 -16.60
CA THR A 106 -10.86 15.85 -15.42
C THR A 106 -9.96 15.44 -14.27
N ALA A 107 -8.90 14.68 -14.52
CA ALA A 107 -7.92 14.32 -13.50
C ALA A 107 -7.31 15.56 -12.84
N GLN A 108 -6.89 16.55 -13.63
CA GLN A 108 -6.34 17.81 -13.13
C GLN A 108 -7.37 18.66 -12.37
N HIS A 109 -8.67 18.59 -12.71
CA HIS A 109 -9.72 19.29 -11.97
C HIS A 109 -10.05 18.61 -10.64
N LEU A 110 -10.06 17.29 -10.63
CA LEU A 110 -10.36 16.50 -9.44
C LEU A 110 -9.18 16.47 -8.45
N PHE A 111 -7.96 16.40 -8.99
CA PHE A 111 -6.71 16.27 -8.23
C PHE A 111 -5.74 17.40 -8.59
N PRO A 112 -5.89 18.60 -7.99
CA PRO A 112 -5.12 19.77 -8.37
C PRO A 112 -3.60 19.63 -8.22
N PHE A 113 -3.12 18.71 -7.37
CA PHE A 113 -1.69 18.41 -7.20
C PHE A 113 -1.04 17.78 -8.43
N LEU A 114 -1.83 17.34 -9.42
CA LEU A 114 -1.33 16.91 -10.74
C LEU A 114 -1.01 18.09 -11.66
N ARG A 115 -1.47 19.31 -11.35
CA ARG A 115 -1.27 20.49 -12.20
C ARG A 115 0.18 20.98 -12.06
N ASN A 116 0.77 21.37 -13.19
CA ASN A 116 2.11 21.98 -13.25
C ASN A 116 3.19 21.17 -12.49
N PRO A 117 3.37 19.87 -12.79
CA PRO A 117 4.37 19.07 -12.09
C PRO A 117 5.78 19.67 -12.29
N PRO A 118 6.60 19.79 -11.23
CA PRO A 118 7.92 20.43 -11.32
C PRO A 118 8.86 19.80 -12.36
N ARG A 119 8.80 18.49 -12.57
CA ARG A 119 9.58 17.77 -13.60
C ARG A 119 9.18 18.10 -15.05
N ASN A 120 7.93 18.49 -15.29
CA ASN A 120 7.45 18.83 -16.64
C ASN A 120 6.45 20.01 -16.59
N PRO A 121 6.91 21.24 -16.28
CA PRO A 121 6.04 22.39 -16.15
C PRO A 121 5.30 22.67 -17.46
N GLY A 122 3.98 22.84 -17.39
CA GLY A 122 3.14 23.12 -18.56
C GLY A 122 2.68 21.90 -19.35
N SER A 123 2.99 20.68 -18.90
CA SER A 123 2.41 19.45 -19.46
C SER A 123 0.89 19.55 -19.58
N LYS A 124 0.36 19.09 -20.72
CA LYS A 124 -1.09 18.97 -20.95
C LYS A 124 -1.65 17.62 -20.51
N THR A 125 -0.76 16.65 -20.24
CA THR A 125 -1.10 15.28 -19.90
C THR A 125 -0.39 14.79 -18.63
N PRO A 126 -0.42 15.55 -17.51
CA PRO A 126 0.37 15.22 -16.33
C PRO A 126 -0.01 13.89 -15.67
N LEU A 127 -1.26 13.41 -15.80
CA LEU A 127 -1.62 12.08 -15.29
C LEU A 127 -0.91 11.00 -16.12
N SER A 128 -0.92 11.11 -17.45
CA SER A 128 -0.16 10.22 -18.32
C SER A 128 1.34 10.32 -18.04
N ASP A 129 1.90 11.51 -17.87
CA ASP A 129 3.33 11.68 -17.59
C ASP A 129 3.73 10.97 -16.29
N LEU A 130 2.92 11.11 -15.23
CA LEU A 130 3.11 10.39 -13.97
C LEU A 130 3.05 8.88 -14.19
N ARG A 131 2.06 8.38 -14.94
CA ARG A 131 1.93 6.94 -15.25
C ARG A 131 3.12 6.42 -16.07
N HIS A 132 3.67 7.21 -16.99
CA HIS A 132 4.84 6.82 -17.77
C HIS A 132 6.13 6.85 -16.96
N SER A 133 6.14 7.49 -15.79
CA SER A 133 7.27 7.42 -14.85
C SER A 133 7.35 6.10 -14.09
N PHE A 134 6.33 5.24 -14.19
CA PHE A 134 6.34 3.92 -13.57
C PHE A 134 7.02 2.89 -14.45
N ASP A 135 7.99 2.17 -13.88
CA ASP A 135 8.69 1.08 -14.56
C ASP A 135 7.80 -0.16 -14.61
N ARG A 136 7.50 -0.63 -15.83
CA ARG A 136 6.59 -1.76 -16.03
C ARG A 136 7.08 -3.04 -15.37
N GLY A 137 6.20 -3.67 -14.59
CA GLY A 137 6.48 -4.93 -13.88
C GLY A 137 7.46 -4.77 -12.70
N SER A 138 7.78 -3.54 -12.31
CA SER A 138 8.70 -3.29 -11.21
C SER A 138 8.02 -3.46 -9.85
N ARG A 139 8.80 -3.95 -8.89
CA ARG A 139 8.43 -4.12 -7.48
C ARG A 139 9.46 -3.43 -6.61
N GLY A 140 9.01 -2.70 -5.61
CA GLY A 140 9.93 -2.05 -4.69
C GLY A 140 9.31 -1.64 -3.36
N ILE A 141 10.19 -1.29 -2.44
CA ILE A 141 9.84 -0.77 -1.12
C ILE A 141 9.98 0.75 -1.15
N VAL A 142 9.01 1.45 -0.57
CA VAL A 142 9.05 2.91 -0.41
C VAL A 142 9.05 3.23 1.08
N ILE A 143 10.00 4.04 1.52
CA ILE A 143 10.12 4.45 2.93
C ILE A 143 10.18 5.98 2.98
N PRO A 144 9.14 6.66 3.48
CA PRO A 144 9.22 8.09 3.75
C PRO A 144 10.15 8.33 4.93
N VAL A 145 11.17 9.17 4.74
CA VAL A 145 12.17 9.51 5.77
C VAL A 145 12.39 11.01 5.77
N GLY A 146 12.31 11.63 6.96
CA GLY A 146 12.33 13.07 7.11
C GLY A 146 12.00 13.51 8.53
N GLY A 147 12.06 14.81 8.81
CA GLY A 147 11.65 15.36 10.10
C GLY A 147 12.61 15.09 11.28
N GLY A 148 13.83 14.64 11.01
CA GLY A 148 14.93 14.59 11.99
C GLY A 148 15.52 13.22 12.31
N GLU A 149 16.43 13.20 13.29
CA GLU A 149 17.34 12.08 13.59
C GLU A 149 16.63 10.74 13.90
N GLN A 150 15.44 10.77 14.51
CA GLN A 150 14.70 9.53 14.80
C GLN A 150 14.27 8.80 13.53
N SER A 151 13.84 9.52 12.50
CA SER A 151 13.43 8.92 11.23
C SER A 151 14.63 8.29 10.53
N VAL A 152 15.77 8.99 10.49
CA VAL A 152 17.05 8.50 9.96
C VAL A 152 17.49 7.22 10.68
N ARG A 153 17.45 7.23 12.01
CA ARG A 153 17.82 6.08 12.85
C ARG A 153 16.98 4.84 12.54
N PHE A 154 15.64 4.97 12.59
CA PHE A 154 14.76 3.83 12.38
C PHE A 154 14.76 3.34 10.94
N ALA A 155 14.85 4.24 9.95
CA ALA A 155 15.05 3.85 8.56
C ALA A 155 16.32 3.00 8.40
N GLY A 156 17.43 3.39 9.04
CA GLY A 156 18.64 2.59 9.08
C GLY A 156 18.43 1.20 9.71
N HIS A 157 17.73 1.12 10.85
CA HIS A 157 17.40 -0.17 11.48
C HIS A 157 16.60 -1.07 10.53
N LEU A 158 15.55 -0.53 9.91
CA LEU A 158 14.68 -1.25 8.99
C LEU A 158 15.47 -1.73 7.78
N ILE A 159 16.13 -0.83 7.05
CA ILE A 159 16.86 -1.15 5.81
C ILE A 159 17.90 -2.24 6.05
N VAL A 160 18.76 -2.08 7.05
CA VAL A 160 19.85 -3.03 7.27
C VAL A 160 19.32 -4.37 7.80
N SER A 161 18.25 -4.37 8.60
CA SER A 161 17.59 -5.63 9.03
C SER A 161 16.96 -6.37 7.85
N LEU A 162 16.25 -5.67 6.96
CA LEU A 162 15.68 -6.26 5.74
C LEU A 162 16.77 -6.93 4.90
N ARG A 163 17.92 -6.27 4.74
CA ARG A 163 19.03 -6.74 3.91
C ARG A 163 19.81 -7.88 4.54
N LYS A 164 20.30 -7.69 5.77
CA LYS A 164 21.24 -8.62 6.41
C LYS A 164 20.58 -9.78 7.15
N VAL A 165 19.39 -9.57 7.72
CA VAL A 165 18.71 -10.60 8.52
C VAL A 165 17.71 -11.37 7.67
N LEU A 166 16.90 -10.67 6.88
CA LEU A 166 15.83 -11.29 6.09
C LEU A 166 16.26 -11.62 4.66
N GLY A 167 17.36 -11.04 4.16
CA GLY A 167 17.86 -11.28 2.82
C GLY A 167 16.97 -10.69 1.72
N CYS A 168 16.19 -9.65 2.05
CA CYS A 168 15.32 -8.95 1.10
C CYS A 168 16.13 -8.31 -0.03
N ARG A 169 15.70 -8.49 -1.28
CA ARG A 169 16.38 -7.96 -2.48
C ARG A 169 15.56 -6.95 -3.26
N LEU A 170 14.38 -6.58 -2.77
CA LEU A 170 13.59 -5.52 -3.39
C LEU A 170 14.37 -4.20 -3.35
N PRO A 171 14.43 -3.42 -4.46
CA PRO A 171 14.98 -2.07 -4.43
C PRO A 171 14.18 -1.22 -3.44
N ILE A 172 14.87 -0.31 -2.74
CA ILE A 172 14.27 0.58 -1.75
C ILE A 172 14.41 2.02 -2.25
N GLN A 173 13.29 2.74 -2.31
CA GLN A 173 13.29 4.17 -2.54
C GLN A 173 12.94 4.90 -1.24
N ILE A 174 13.90 5.68 -0.75
CA ILE A 174 13.72 6.60 0.38
C ILE A 174 13.15 7.90 -0.17
N VAL A 175 12.00 8.31 0.33
CA VAL A 175 11.28 9.50 -0.16
C VAL A 175 11.25 10.58 0.92
N TYR A 176 11.55 11.82 0.55
CA TYR A 176 11.66 12.97 1.46
C TYR A 176 11.15 14.24 0.78
N ALA A 177 10.83 15.29 1.55
CA ALA A 177 10.29 16.56 1.05
C ALA A 177 11.33 17.69 1.09
N GLY A 178 12.30 17.64 0.17
CA GLY A 178 13.36 18.64 0.03
C GLY A 178 14.50 18.51 1.06
N ASP A 179 15.59 19.23 0.81
CA ASP A 179 16.82 19.15 1.63
C ASP A 179 16.63 19.60 3.09
N ASP A 180 15.62 20.42 3.38
CA ASP A 180 15.30 20.80 4.75
C ASP A 180 14.63 19.66 5.54
N ASP A 181 13.99 18.71 4.87
CA ASP A 181 13.32 17.56 5.48
C ASP A 181 14.31 16.41 5.72
N LEU A 182 15.11 16.10 4.69
CA LEU A 182 16.20 15.12 4.77
C LEU A 182 17.47 15.64 4.10
N PRO A 183 18.34 16.33 4.85
CA PRO A 183 19.57 16.92 4.33
C PRO A 183 20.49 15.89 3.69
N LYS A 184 21.29 16.31 2.69
CA LYS A 184 22.26 15.43 2.02
C LYS A 184 23.14 14.63 2.98
N LYS A 185 23.61 15.25 4.08
CA LYS A 185 24.43 14.55 5.09
C LYS A 185 23.74 13.32 5.66
N ASP A 186 22.42 13.38 5.88
CA ASP A 186 21.65 12.29 6.48
C ASP A 186 21.33 11.22 5.45
N ARG A 187 21.15 11.63 4.18
CA ARG A 187 21.08 10.70 3.03
C ARG A 187 22.38 9.91 2.87
N ASP A 188 23.53 10.59 2.92
CA ASP A 188 24.85 9.96 2.85
C ASP A 188 25.06 9.01 4.04
N ARG A 189 24.72 9.42 5.26
CA ARG A 189 24.78 8.57 6.47
C ARG A 189 24.00 7.26 6.33
N ILE A 190 22.79 7.30 5.75
CA ILE A 190 21.99 6.09 5.50
C ILE A 190 22.62 5.23 4.40
N ALA A 191 23.05 5.85 3.29
CA ALA A 191 23.64 5.16 2.14
C ALA A 191 24.96 4.45 2.47
N GLU A 192 25.71 4.98 3.43
CA GLU A 192 27.01 4.45 3.87
C GLU A 192 26.89 3.35 4.93
N LEU A 193 25.69 3.05 5.43
CA LEU A 193 25.48 1.95 6.37
C LEU A 193 25.88 0.61 5.75
N ASP A 194 26.67 -0.18 6.47
CA ASP A 194 27.06 -1.51 6.01
C ASP A 194 25.82 -2.41 5.83
N GLY A 195 25.55 -2.82 4.60
CA GLY A 195 24.37 -3.62 4.20
C GLY A 195 23.22 -2.81 3.58
N ALA A 196 23.28 -1.48 3.57
CA ALA A 196 22.30 -0.62 2.92
C ALA A 196 22.53 -0.58 1.40
N SER A 197 22.07 -1.62 0.69
CA SER A 197 22.21 -1.74 -0.78
C SER A 197 20.91 -1.48 -1.53
N ASP A 198 21.04 -1.17 -2.83
CA ASP A 198 19.93 -0.90 -3.76
C ASP A 198 18.98 0.18 -3.24
N LEU A 199 19.59 1.30 -2.79
CA LEU A 199 18.90 2.48 -2.28
C LEU A 199 18.84 3.59 -3.33
N GLU A 200 17.66 4.18 -3.48
CA GLU A 200 17.46 5.44 -4.21
C GLU A 200 16.84 6.50 -3.31
N PHE A 201 17.24 7.75 -3.50
CA PHE A 201 16.66 8.89 -2.79
C PHE A 201 15.81 9.72 -3.75
N LEU A 202 14.51 9.84 -3.45
CA LEU A 202 13.57 10.64 -4.23
C LEU A 202 13.11 11.85 -3.44
N ASP A 203 13.48 13.05 -3.91
CA ASP A 203 12.83 14.28 -3.47
C ASP A 203 11.42 14.34 -4.07
N ILE A 204 10.40 14.24 -3.22
CA ILE A 204 9.01 14.24 -3.67
C ILE A 204 8.58 15.61 -4.22
N LEU A 205 9.27 16.68 -3.83
CA LEU A 205 9.02 18.04 -4.32
C LEU A 205 9.49 18.22 -5.78
N ALA A 206 10.28 17.28 -6.31
CA ALA A 206 10.57 17.22 -7.74
C ALA A 206 9.41 16.63 -8.54
N ILE A 207 8.46 15.92 -7.90
CA ILE A 207 7.30 15.29 -8.55
C ILE A 207 6.06 16.16 -8.43
N PHE A 208 5.80 16.69 -7.24
CA PHE A 208 4.60 17.45 -6.91
C PHE A 208 4.95 18.84 -6.41
N ASP A 209 4.21 19.85 -6.86
CA ASP A 209 4.34 21.22 -6.33
C ASP A 209 3.83 21.27 -4.89
N ASP A 210 4.71 21.62 -3.95
CA ASP A 210 4.40 21.65 -2.52
C ASP A 210 3.63 22.90 -2.08
N THR A 211 3.39 23.86 -2.98
CA THR A 211 2.76 25.15 -2.64
C THR A 211 1.46 24.97 -1.84
N THR A 212 0.64 23.97 -2.21
CA THR A 212 -0.63 23.64 -1.56
C THR A 212 -0.58 22.34 -0.74
N LEU A 213 0.48 21.53 -0.86
CA LEU A 213 0.56 20.24 -0.19
C LEU A 213 1.17 20.35 1.22
N LYS A 214 2.16 21.23 1.42
CA LYS A 214 2.85 21.43 2.70
C LYS A 214 3.36 20.08 3.27
N LEU A 215 4.07 19.30 2.47
CA LEU A 215 4.46 17.93 2.81
C LEU A 215 5.54 17.87 3.89
N LYS A 216 6.53 18.76 3.84
CA LYS A 216 7.60 18.86 4.85
C LYS A 216 7.04 18.95 6.27
N ASP A 217 6.08 19.85 6.48
CA ASP A 217 5.42 20.06 7.77
C ASP A 217 4.12 19.25 7.91
N GLY A 218 3.83 18.37 6.95
CA GLY A 218 2.57 17.62 6.84
C GLY A 218 2.55 16.29 7.59
N GLY A 219 3.65 15.94 8.26
CA GLY A 219 3.78 14.69 9.01
C GLY A 219 3.53 13.47 8.12
N TRP A 220 2.44 12.75 8.37
CA TRP A 220 2.10 11.52 7.64
C TRP A 220 1.64 11.76 6.19
N ALA A 221 1.28 12.99 5.81
CA ALA A 221 0.74 13.30 4.49
C ALA A 221 1.65 12.84 3.34
N ILE A 222 2.97 12.89 3.55
CA ILE A 222 3.98 12.48 2.55
C ILE A 222 3.81 11.02 2.11
N LYS A 223 3.25 10.12 2.94
CA LYS A 223 3.11 8.69 2.64
C LYS A 223 2.36 8.41 1.33
N ALA A 224 1.22 9.06 1.14
CA ALA A 224 0.40 8.90 -0.06
C ALA A 224 1.14 9.40 -1.31
N PHE A 225 1.82 10.54 -1.21
CA PHE A 225 2.60 11.12 -2.31
C PHE A 225 3.87 10.31 -2.60
N ALA A 226 4.52 9.76 -1.59
CA ALA A 226 5.68 8.89 -1.74
C ALA A 226 5.34 7.62 -2.52
N LEU A 227 4.24 6.96 -2.16
CA LEU A 227 3.74 5.79 -2.90
C LEU A 227 3.34 6.19 -4.33
N LEU A 228 2.62 7.30 -4.50
CA LEU A 228 2.17 7.76 -5.81
C LEU A 228 3.32 8.15 -6.75
N GLY A 229 4.29 8.92 -6.25
CA GLY A 229 5.42 9.46 -7.02
C GLY A 229 6.60 8.52 -7.21
N SER A 230 6.64 7.38 -6.52
CA SER A 230 7.67 6.37 -6.74
C SER A 230 7.59 5.76 -8.14
N HIS A 231 8.70 5.27 -8.67
CA HIS A 231 8.74 4.69 -10.01
C HIS A 231 8.24 3.23 -10.05
N PHE A 232 7.98 2.58 -8.91
CA PHE A 232 7.51 1.20 -8.91
C PHE A 232 6.03 1.07 -9.27
N GLU A 233 5.65 0.05 -10.05
CA GLU A 233 4.24 -0.30 -10.27
C GLU A 233 3.64 -1.03 -9.06
N GLU A 234 4.37 -1.96 -8.47
CA GLU A 234 3.98 -2.73 -7.30
C GLU A 234 4.79 -2.27 -6.08
N VAL A 235 4.13 -1.63 -5.11
CA VAL A 235 4.80 -0.92 -4.00
C VAL A 235 4.45 -1.56 -2.66
N ILE A 236 5.46 -1.75 -1.82
CA ILE A 236 5.31 -1.91 -0.37
C ILE A 236 5.77 -0.60 0.29
N LEU A 237 4.83 0.19 0.78
CA LEU A 237 5.13 1.38 1.57
C LEU A 237 5.32 0.97 3.04
N LEU A 238 6.38 1.44 3.68
CA LEU A 238 6.72 1.13 5.07
C LEU A 238 6.90 2.41 5.90
N ASP A 239 6.42 2.39 7.13
CA ASP A 239 6.91 3.28 8.18
C ASP A 239 8.40 2.97 8.47
N ALA A 240 9.17 4.01 8.81
CA ALA A 240 10.59 3.87 9.10
C ALA A 240 10.86 2.95 10.31
N ASP A 241 9.90 2.79 11.22
CA ASP A 241 10.00 1.96 12.42
C ASP A 241 9.17 0.66 12.36
N ALA A 242 8.79 0.21 11.17
CA ALA A 242 8.28 -1.14 10.97
C ALA A 242 9.38 -2.18 11.27
N VAL A 243 8.98 -3.34 11.79
CA VAL A 243 9.88 -4.48 12.03
C VAL A 243 9.30 -5.72 11.39
N PHE A 244 10.09 -6.37 10.52
CA PHE A 244 9.69 -7.59 9.83
C PHE A 244 10.27 -8.83 10.51
N ILE A 245 9.46 -9.89 10.55
CA ILE A 245 9.85 -11.22 11.04
C ILE A 245 9.95 -12.20 9.86
N GLN A 246 9.23 -11.94 8.76
CA GLN A 246 9.41 -12.63 7.48
C GLN A 246 9.86 -11.67 6.38
N GLN A 247 10.33 -12.21 5.26
CA GLN A 247 10.67 -11.41 4.07
C GLN A 247 9.47 -10.59 3.57
N PRO A 248 9.65 -9.28 3.30
CA PRO A 248 8.56 -8.42 2.84
C PRO A 248 8.02 -8.82 1.46
N GLU A 249 8.80 -9.52 0.63
CA GLU A 249 8.34 -10.10 -0.64
C GLU A 249 7.09 -10.98 -0.48
N ARG A 250 6.87 -11.56 0.72
CA ARG A 250 5.67 -12.33 1.06
C ARG A 250 4.39 -11.51 0.90
N LEU A 251 4.44 -10.20 1.08
CA LEU A 251 3.29 -9.30 0.91
C LEU A 251 2.73 -9.35 -0.51
N PHE A 252 3.59 -9.44 -1.53
CA PHE A 252 3.15 -9.60 -2.92
C PHE A 252 2.62 -11.00 -3.23
N ALA A 253 2.83 -11.96 -2.34
CA ALA A 253 2.35 -13.34 -2.49
C ALA A 253 1.03 -13.60 -1.73
N GLN A 254 0.54 -12.64 -0.94
CA GLN A 254 -0.74 -12.76 -0.25
C GLN A 254 -1.88 -12.81 -1.26
N LYS A 255 -2.85 -13.70 -1.04
CA LYS A 255 -4.03 -13.81 -1.91
C LYS A 255 -4.78 -12.48 -2.05
N ALA A 256 -4.96 -11.76 -0.94
CA ALA A 256 -5.58 -10.43 -0.91
C ALA A 256 -4.91 -9.48 -1.92
N TYR A 257 -3.58 -9.41 -1.93
CA TYR A 257 -2.83 -8.58 -2.87
C TYR A 257 -2.97 -9.07 -4.32
N ILE A 258 -2.78 -10.37 -4.56
CA ILE A 258 -2.83 -10.94 -5.93
C ILE A 258 -4.19 -10.68 -6.57
N GLU A 259 -5.28 -10.88 -5.82
CA GLU A 259 -6.63 -10.75 -6.34
C GLU A 259 -7.05 -9.29 -6.45
N LYS A 260 -6.82 -8.47 -5.42
CA LYS A 260 -7.35 -7.10 -5.35
C LYS A 260 -6.39 -6.04 -5.87
N GLY A 261 -5.08 -6.26 -5.73
CA GLY A 261 -4.04 -5.29 -6.07
C GLY A 261 -3.85 -4.21 -5.01
N ALA A 262 -4.56 -4.30 -3.89
CA ALA A 262 -4.40 -3.47 -2.71
C ALA A 262 -4.60 -4.32 -1.46
N PHE A 263 -3.59 -4.37 -0.60
CA PHE A 263 -3.60 -5.12 0.65
C PHE A 263 -3.27 -4.18 1.82
N LEU A 264 -4.16 -4.13 2.80
CA LEU A 264 -4.13 -3.23 3.96
C LEU A 264 -4.14 -4.04 5.26
N PHE A 265 -3.84 -3.39 6.37
CA PHE A 265 -3.74 -4.03 7.70
C PHE A 265 -4.68 -3.36 8.69
N HIS A 266 -5.37 -4.16 9.49
CA HIS A 266 -6.35 -3.64 10.44
C HIS A 266 -5.67 -3.03 11.68
N ASP A 267 -6.14 -1.88 12.17
CA ASP A 267 -5.72 -1.38 13.48
C ASP A 267 -6.37 -2.22 14.61
N ARG A 268 -6.30 -1.74 15.85
CA ARG A 268 -6.78 -2.43 17.04
C ARG A 268 -8.28 -2.22 17.22
N LEU A 269 -8.98 -3.27 17.63
CA LEU A 269 -10.37 -3.18 18.08
C LEU A 269 -10.47 -2.49 19.46
N LEU A 270 -10.50 -1.15 19.43
CA LEU A 270 -10.60 -0.30 20.61
C LEU A 270 -11.80 0.65 20.52
N TRP A 271 -12.25 1.09 21.70
CA TRP A 271 -13.17 2.22 21.88
C TRP A 271 -14.46 2.14 21.06
N GLN A 272 -15.12 0.97 21.09
CA GLN A 272 -16.42 0.77 20.45
C GLN A 272 -17.43 1.86 20.87
N HIS A 273 -18.11 2.44 19.89
CA HIS A 273 -19.07 3.55 19.99
C HIS A 273 -18.51 4.90 20.49
N ALA A 274 -17.20 5.05 20.69
CA ALA A 274 -16.63 6.28 21.23
C ALA A 274 -16.68 7.48 20.25
N PHE A 275 -16.76 7.22 18.94
CA PHE A 275 -16.67 8.25 17.90
C PHE A 275 -17.94 8.36 17.04
N LYS A 276 -19.10 8.47 17.68
CA LYS A 276 -20.40 8.47 17.00
C LYS A 276 -20.49 9.43 15.79
N GLU A 277 -20.04 10.67 15.93
CA GLU A 277 -20.09 11.67 14.85
C GLU A 277 -19.23 11.28 13.63
N ARG A 278 -18.10 10.60 13.86
CA ARG A 278 -17.24 10.05 12.81
C ARG A 278 -17.96 8.94 12.04
N HIS A 279 -18.62 8.02 12.74
CA HIS A 279 -19.40 6.96 12.10
C HIS A 279 -20.62 7.50 11.33
N GLU A 280 -21.31 8.50 11.87
CA GLU A 280 -22.39 9.19 11.15
C GLU A 280 -21.87 9.85 9.87
N TRP A 281 -20.69 10.48 9.94
CA TRP A 281 -20.03 11.06 8.77
C TRP A 281 -19.63 10.00 7.74
N TRP A 282 -19.03 8.88 8.15
CA TRP A 282 -18.73 7.78 7.23
C TRP A 282 -19.99 7.21 6.58
N LYS A 283 -21.09 7.03 7.32
CA LYS A 283 -22.37 6.54 6.78
C LYS A 283 -22.99 7.52 5.77
N ASP A 284 -22.79 8.82 5.95
CA ASP A 284 -23.22 9.85 5.00
C ASP A 284 -22.36 9.86 3.72
N GLN A 285 -21.04 9.67 3.86
CA GLN A 285 -20.10 9.72 2.73
C GLN A 285 -19.97 8.39 1.97
N ILE A 286 -20.15 7.24 2.62
CA ILE A 286 -20.08 5.90 2.01
C ILE A 286 -21.49 5.40 1.74
N LYS A 287 -22.09 5.89 0.65
CA LYS A 287 -23.49 5.58 0.31
C LYS A 287 -23.66 4.18 -0.31
N GLU A 288 -22.59 3.63 -0.86
CA GLU A 288 -22.55 2.32 -1.51
C GLU A 288 -21.37 1.51 -0.98
N PRO A 289 -21.48 0.92 0.24
CA PRO A 289 -20.39 0.15 0.83
C PRO A 289 -20.10 -1.13 0.04
N SER A 290 -18.82 -1.39 -0.20
CA SER A 290 -18.33 -2.59 -0.88
C SER A 290 -18.52 -3.86 -0.04
N ALA A 291 -18.33 -5.02 -0.68
CA ALA A 291 -18.31 -6.29 0.03
C ALA A 291 -17.19 -6.38 1.07
N GLU A 292 -16.08 -5.67 0.87
CA GLU A 292 -14.99 -5.60 1.84
C GLU A 292 -15.39 -4.74 3.04
N MET A 293 -15.98 -3.57 2.80
CA MET A 293 -16.45 -2.68 3.87
C MET A 293 -17.48 -3.37 4.78
N ASN A 294 -18.31 -4.27 4.23
CA ASN A 294 -19.27 -5.04 5.02
C ASN A 294 -18.64 -6.10 5.94
N LYS A 295 -17.33 -6.36 5.86
CA LYS A 295 -16.59 -7.21 6.81
C LYS A 295 -16.00 -6.41 7.97
N SER A 296 -15.88 -5.09 7.83
CA SER A 296 -15.25 -4.20 8.80
C SER A 296 -16.09 -4.10 10.08
N LEU A 297 -15.46 -4.34 11.23
CA LEU A 297 -16.07 -4.12 12.54
C LEU A 297 -16.11 -2.62 12.91
N VAL A 298 -15.24 -1.80 12.33
CA VAL A 298 -15.35 -0.34 12.42
C VAL A 298 -16.61 0.16 11.72
N TRP A 299 -16.95 -0.45 10.58
CA TRP A 299 -18.20 -0.14 9.86
C TRP A 299 -19.45 -0.72 10.52
N THR A 300 -19.41 -1.99 10.90
CA THR A 300 -20.61 -2.75 11.29
C THR A 300 -20.89 -2.70 12.78
N GLU A 301 -19.87 -2.48 13.61
CA GLU A 301 -19.96 -2.50 15.08
C GLU A 301 -19.44 -1.22 15.75
N ASP A 302 -19.16 -0.17 14.98
CA ASP A 302 -18.71 1.15 15.41
C ASP A 302 -17.42 1.14 16.28
N TYR A 303 -16.43 0.31 15.94
CA TYR A 303 -15.06 0.43 16.49
C TYR A 303 -14.32 1.67 15.97
N ALA A 304 -13.27 2.13 16.66
CA ALA A 304 -12.73 3.47 16.41
C ALA A 304 -11.89 3.64 15.13
N GLU A 305 -10.91 2.77 14.87
CA GLU A 305 -9.90 2.95 13.81
C GLU A 305 -9.79 1.65 13.02
N GLU A 306 -9.78 1.74 11.69
CA GLU A 306 -9.80 0.55 10.84
C GLU A 306 -8.42 0.15 10.36
N CYS A 307 -7.53 1.11 10.07
CA CYS A 307 -6.31 0.84 9.31
C CYS A 307 -5.03 1.17 10.09
N ASP A 308 -4.08 0.24 10.11
CA ASP A 308 -2.70 0.55 10.44
C ASP A 308 -1.89 0.82 9.16
N SER A 309 -1.55 2.10 8.92
CA SER A 309 -0.76 2.53 7.76
C SER A 309 0.75 2.37 7.93
N GLY A 310 1.19 1.51 8.85
CA GLY A 310 2.60 1.13 9.02
C GLY A 310 3.15 0.34 7.84
N VAL A 311 2.27 -0.43 7.17
CA VAL A 311 2.54 -1.08 5.88
C VAL A 311 1.34 -0.90 4.97
N VAL A 312 1.58 -0.50 3.72
CA VAL A 312 0.55 -0.43 2.68
C VAL A 312 1.08 -1.06 1.41
N VAL A 313 0.32 -1.95 0.78
CA VAL A 313 0.78 -2.70 -0.40
C VAL A 313 -0.17 -2.46 -1.57
N LEU A 314 0.29 -1.75 -2.61
CA LEU A 314 -0.55 -1.36 -3.76
C LEU A 314 0.09 -1.74 -5.10
N ASN A 315 -0.77 -2.01 -6.10
CA ASN A 315 -0.41 -2.17 -7.50
C ASN A 315 -0.95 -0.98 -8.30
N LYS A 316 -0.11 0.03 -8.55
CA LYS A 316 -0.44 1.23 -9.33
C LYS A 316 -0.64 0.95 -10.83
N ALA A 317 -0.24 -0.21 -11.35
CA ALA A 317 -0.50 -0.59 -12.74
C ALA A 317 -2.01 -0.85 -12.98
N ARG A 318 -2.77 -1.15 -11.93
CA ARG A 318 -4.22 -1.27 -12.00
C ARG A 318 -4.85 0.12 -11.96
N VAL A 319 -5.57 0.48 -13.03
CA VAL A 319 -6.21 1.80 -13.18
C VAL A 319 -7.08 2.18 -11.99
N SER A 320 -7.90 1.25 -11.49
CA SER A 320 -8.74 1.52 -10.31
C SER A 320 -7.91 1.81 -9.08
N THR A 321 -6.90 0.98 -8.76
CA THR A 321 -5.99 1.19 -7.62
C THR A 321 -5.24 2.51 -7.73
N LEU A 322 -4.75 2.90 -8.91
CA LEU A 322 -4.11 4.20 -9.12
C LEU A 322 -5.06 5.36 -8.84
N VAL A 323 -6.31 5.29 -9.33
CA VAL A 323 -7.29 6.35 -9.11
C VAL A 323 -7.74 6.40 -7.64
N GLY A 324 -7.87 5.26 -6.98
CA GLY A 324 -8.06 5.21 -5.53
C GLY A 324 -6.90 5.87 -4.79
N LEU A 325 -5.65 5.61 -5.17
CA LEU A 325 -4.47 6.26 -4.61
C LEU A 325 -4.45 7.78 -4.85
N LEU A 326 -4.91 8.26 -6.02
CA LEU A 326 -5.09 9.70 -6.25
C LEU A 326 -6.12 10.30 -5.27
N HIS A 327 -7.18 9.57 -4.96
CA HIS A 327 -8.14 9.96 -3.94
C HIS A 327 -7.53 9.94 -2.53
N VAL A 328 -6.69 8.95 -2.18
CA VAL A 328 -5.93 8.94 -0.92
C VAL A 328 -5.02 10.18 -0.83
N ALA A 329 -4.29 10.51 -1.90
CA ALA A 329 -3.43 11.69 -1.96
C ALA A 329 -4.24 12.99 -1.84
N TRP A 330 -5.42 13.08 -2.46
CA TRP A 330 -6.33 14.21 -2.30
C TRP A 330 -6.74 14.44 -0.84
N GLN A 331 -7.11 13.36 -0.13
CA GLN A 331 -7.44 13.43 1.30
C GLN A 331 -6.28 13.92 2.17
N ASN A 332 -5.04 13.77 1.69
CA ASN A 332 -3.82 14.19 2.36
C ASN A 332 -3.26 15.53 1.83
N THR A 333 -3.96 16.24 0.95
CA THR A 333 -3.67 17.65 0.64
C THR A 333 -3.93 18.53 1.87
N TYR A 334 -3.25 19.67 2.00
CA TYR A 334 -3.27 20.46 3.24
C TYR A 334 -4.68 20.88 3.66
N ASP A 335 -5.43 21.50 2.76
CA ASP A 335 -6.76 22.01 3.11
C ASP A 335 -7.74 20.87 3.46
N VAL A 336 -7.68 19.74 2.75
CA VAL A 336 -8.58 18.60 3.00
C VAL A 336 -8.22 17.88 4.30
N ARG A 337 -6.92 17.66 4.58
CA ARG A 337 -6.51 16.93 5.79
C ARG A 337 -6.75 17.73 7.06
N GLU A 338 -6.46 19.04 7.03
CA GLU A 338 -6.62 19.91 8.18
C GLU A 338 -8.09 20.25 8.46
N GLU A 339 -8.94 20.28 7.43
CA GLU A 339 -10.38 20.47 7.58
C GLU A 339 -11.09 19.18 8.03
N VAL A 340 -10.76 18.04 7.42
CA VAL A 340 -11.56 16.81 7.53
C VAL A 340 -10.72 15.60 7.96
N THR A 341 -9.79 15.14 7.12
CA THR A 341 -9.19 13.80 7.27
C THR A 341 -8.55 13.60 8.65
N TYR A 342 -7.75 14.55 9.13
CA TYR A 342 -7.04 14.42 10.42
C TYR A 342 -7.92 14.80 11.62
N ARG A 343 -9.10 15.36 11.38
CA ARG A 343 -10.13 15.57 12.41
C ARG A 343 -11.05 14.37 12.56
N GLN A 344 -11.31 13.66 11.47
CA GLN A 344 -12.13 12.46 11.46
C GLN A 344 -11.33 11.20 11.77
N GLY A 345 -10.01 11.16 11.58
CA GLY A 345 -9.18 9.99 11.91
C GLY A 345 -7.92 10.37 12.68
N HIS A 346 -7.03 9.39 12.86
CA HIS A 346 -5.69 9.64 13.40
C HIS A 346 -4.64 9.71 12.29
N GLY A 347 -4.37 10.92 11.80
CA GLY A 347 -3.41 11.12 10.70
C GLY A 347 -3.93 10.57 9.37
N ASP A 348 -3.06 9.94 8.59
CA ASP A 348 -3.36 9.44 7.24
C ASP A 348 -4.10 8.10 7.21
N LYS A 349 -4.12 7.36 8.33
CA LYS A 349 -4.55 5.96 8.42
C LYS A 349 -5.84 5.62 7.68
N GLU A 350 -6.90 6.33 8.02
CA GLU A 350 -8.24 6.07 7.48
C GLU A 350 -8.37 6.49 6.01
N SER A 351 -7.48 7.36 5.52
CA SER A 351 -7.54 7.84 4.14
C SER A 351 -7.28 6.74 3.11
N TRP A 352 -6.49 5.72 3.48
CA TRP A 352 -6.10 4.61 2.60
C TRP A 352 -7.29 3.79 2.15
N TRP A 353 -8.04 3.21 3.08
CA TRP A 353 -9.22 2.42 2.74
C TRP A 353 -10.35 3.32 2.25
N LEU A 354 -10.53 4.51 2.82
CA LEU A 354 -11.62 5.41 2.43
C LEU A 354 -11.46 5.88 0.99
N GLY A 355 -10.24 6.22 0.56
CA GLY A 355 -9.95 6.62 -0.81
C GLY A 355 -10.15 5.49 -1.82
N LEU A 356 -9.73 4.27 -1.45
CA LEU A 356 -9.95 3.06 -2.27
C LEU A 356 -11.45 2.73 -2.36
N GLU A 357 -12.17 2.74 -1.24
CA GLU A 357 -13.61 2.47 -1.13
C GLU A 357 -14.43 3.48 -1.95
N LEU A 358 -14.27 4.78 -1.69
CA LEU A 358 -15.00 5.82 -2.40
C LEU A 358 -14.63 5.86 -3.89
N GLY A 359 -13.36 5.63 -4.23
CA GLY A 359 -12.87 5.54 -5.60
C GLY A 359 -13.31 4.28 -6.36
N GLY A 360 -13.97 3.31 -5.70
CA GLY A 360 -14.43 2.06 -6.31
C GLY A 360 -13.29 1.10 -6.65
N SER A 361 -12.17 1.20 -5.94
CA SER A 361 -11.04 0.28 -6.06
C SER A 361 -11.34 -1.03 -5.34
N SER A 362 -10.77 -2.12 -5.84
CA SER A 362 -10.73 -3.37 -5.08
C SER A 362 -9.56 -3.32 -4.09
N TYR A 363 -9.83 -3.67 -2.84
CA TYR A 363 -8.85 -3.84 -1.77
C TYR A 363 -9.33 -4.95 -0.85
N GLU A 364 -8.42 -5.44 0.00
CA GLU A 364 -8.74 -6.39 1.06
C GLU A 364 -7.80 -6.16 2.24
N PHE A 365 -8.34 -6.28 3.44
CA PHE A 365 -7.56 -6.21 4.66
C PHE A 365 -6.96 -7.57 5.04
N GLU A 366 -5.96 -7.56 5.92
CA GLU A 366 -5.57 -8.72 6.71
C GLU A 366 -6.80 -9.40 7.32
N SER A 367 -6.84 -10.73 7.35
CA SER A 367 -7.98 -11.47 7.90
C SER A 367 -8.20 -11.29 9.40
N HIS A 368 -7.19 -10.82 10.12
CA HIS A 368 -7.21 -10.58 11.56
C HIS A 368 -7.07 -9.09 11.84
N TYR A 369 -7.75 -8.62 12.88
CA TYR A 369 -7.48 -7.30 13.45
C TYR A 369 -6.10 -7.30 14.12
N GLY A 370 -5.56 -6.10 14.38
CA GLY A 370 -4.22 -5.93 14.93
C GLY A 370 -3.91 -6.92 16.06
N SER A 371 -2.83 -7.67 15.92
CA SER A 371 -2.34 -8.64 16.89
C SER A 371 -1.40 -7.99 17.91
N MET A 372 -1.11 -8.69 19.00
CA MET A 372 -0.17 -8.24 20.02
C MET A 372 1.10 -9.09 19.98
N ILE A 373 2.27 -8.45 19.97
CA ILE A 373 3.57 -9.09 20.25
C ILE A 373 4.24 -8.35 21.40
N GLY A 374 4.72 -9.08 22.41
CA GLY A 374 5.24 -8.45 23.62
C GLY A 374 5.71 -9.42 24.69
N TRP A 375 5.54 -8.99 25.94
CA TRP A 375 5.96 -9.72 27.13
C TRP A 375 4.76 -10.25 27.90
N GLY A 376 4.94 -11.44 28.46
CA GLY A 376 3.89 -12.15 29.17
C GLY A 376 3.70 -11.63 30.59
N GLU A 377 2.45 -11.48 31.00
CA GLU A 377 2.06 -11.32 32.41
C GLU A 377 1.14 -12.47 32.83
N GLY A 378 1.30 -12.95 34.06
CA GLY A 378 0.57 -14.10 34.56
C GLY A 378 0.85 -14.43 36.02
N THR A 379 0.13 -15.42 36.57
CA THR A 379 0.31 -15.92 37.94
C THR A 379 0.71 -17.40 37.92
N GLY A 380 1.56 -17.81 38.86
CA GLY A 380 1.97 -19.21 39.00
C GLY A 380 2.69 -19.81 37.78
N GLY A 381 3.31 -18.97 36.93
CA GLY A 381 4.03 -19.39 35.73
C GLY A 381 3.15 -19.56 34.48
N ASN A 382 1.84 -19.35 34.56
CA ASN A 382 0.95 -19.39 33.40
C ASN A 382 0.72 -17.97 32.86
N VAL A 383 1.20 -17.69 31.64
CA VAL A 383 1.02 -16.40 30.98
C VAL A 383 -0.39 -16.33 30.39
N THR A 384 -1.16 -15.31 30.76
CA THR A 384 -2.56 -15.14 30.32
C THR A 384 -2.80 -13.83 29.59
N LYS A 385 -1.79 -12.95 29.54
CA LYS A 385 -1.86 -11.62 28.94
C LYS A 385 -0.52 -11.29 28.31
N VAL A 386 -0.53 -10.68 27.13
CA VAL A 386 0.67 -10.13 26.49
C VAL A 386 0.54 -8.62 26.42
N CYS A 387 1.58 -7.90 26.82
CA CYS A 387 1.60 -6.44 26.84
C CYS A 387 2.77 -5.87 26.04
N SER A 388 2.52 -4.75 25.32
CA SER A 388 3.52 -4.05 24.52
C SER A 388 3.09 -2.64 24.13
N PHE A 389 3.99 -1.91 23.48
CA PHE A 389 3.72 -0.60 22.85
C PHE A 389 3.39 -0.71 21.36
N VAL A 390 3.56 -1.90 20.78
CA VAL A 390 3.48 -2.15 19.35
C VAL A 390 2.18 -2.84 18.96
N ILE A 391 1.92 -2.89 17.66
CA ILE A 391 0.84 -3.65 17.02
C ILE A 391 1.49 -4.60 16.01
N ALA A 392 1.07 -5.87 16.01
CA ALA A 392 1.60 -6.92 15.14
C ALA A 392 0.58 -7.36 14.09
N HIS A 393 1.09 -7.94 13.03
CA HIS A 393 0.32 -8.40 11.88
C HIS A 393 0.83 -9.76 11.40
N THR A 394 -0.07 -10.51 10.81
CA THR A 394 0.12 -11.88 10.35
C THR A 394 -0.02 -12.01 8.84
N ASP A 395 0.47 -13.13 8.30
CA ASP A 395 0.17 -13.55 6.94
C ASP A 395 -1.17 -14.30 6.83
N GLU A 396 -1.60 -14.63 5.61
CA GLU A 396 -2.83 -15.41 5.36
C GLU A 396 -2.86 -16.81 6.03
N LYS A 397 -1.75 -17.27 6.63
CA LYS A 397 -1.63 -18.54 7.35
C LYS A 397 -1.63 -18.33 8.86
N GLY A 398 -1.90 -17.12 9.34
CA GLY A 398 -1.89 -16.77 10.76
C GLY A 398 -0.50 -16.84 11.38
N LYS A 399 0.56 -16.57 10.62
CA LYS A 399 1.93 -16.48 11.16
C LYS A 399 2.37 -15.03 11.25
N LEU A 400 3.10 -14.68 12.31
CA LEU A 400 3.67 -13.33 12.47
C LEU A 400 4.47 -12.92 11.24
N LEU A 401 4.16 -11.74 10.71
CA LEU A 401 4.75 -11.19 9.50
C LEU A 401 5.59 -9.96 9.81
N TRP A 402 4.99 -8.98 10.49
CA TRP A 402 5.61 -7.72 10.86
C TRP A 402 4.90 -7.08 12.05
N TYR A 403 5.50 -6.06 12.66
CA TYR A 403 4.87 -5.23 13.68
C TYR A 403 5.35 -3.77 13.58
N ASN A 404 4.51 -2.83 14.01
CA ASN A 404 4.82 -1.40 13.99
C ASN A 404 5.27 -0.89 15.37
N GLY A 405 6.43 -0.24 15.46
CA GLY A 405 6.87 0.45 16.68
C GLY A 405 8.31 0.20 17.13
N SER A 406 9.22 -0.11 16.20
CA SER A 406 10.66 -0.31 16.38
C SER A 406 11.10 -1.55 17.15
N LEU A 407 12.40 -1.85 17.13
CA LEU A 407 13.03 -2.92 17.91
C LEU A 407 13.23 -2.55 19.40
N LEU A 408 12.92 -1.32 19.79
CA LEU A 408 13.02 -0.85 21.17
C LEU A 408 11.80 -1.30 21.96
N LYS A 409 12.00 -1.67 23.22
CA LYS A 409 10.91 -1.98 24.15
C LYS A 409 9.99 -0.79 24.35
N ASN A 410 10.56 0.39 24.58
CA ASN A 410 9.80 1.63 24.71
C ASN A 410 10.59 2.79 24.10
N LYS A 411 10.38 3.06 22.81
CA LYS A 411 11.08 4.12 22.06
C LYS A 411 10.89 5.54 22.61
N ARG A 412 9.88 5.78 23.46
CA ARG A 412 9.59 7.11 24.04
C ARG A 412 10.38 7.36 25.32
N VAL A 413 10.49 6.34 26.17
CA VAL A 413 11.02 6.48 27.54
C VAL A 413 12.45 5.93 27.64
N ASP A 414 12.78 4.91 26.86
CA ASP A 414 14.09 4.28 26.86
C ASP A 414 14.60 4.11 25.40
N PRO A 415 15.26 5.15 24.84
CA PRO A 415 15.67 5.16 23.44
C PRO A 415 16.78 4.15 23.13
N ASP A 416 17.40 3.51 24.11
CA ASP A 416 18.45 2.49 23.94
C ASP A 416 18.03 1.10 24.50
N GLY A 417 16.80 0.98 25.01
CA GLY A 417 16.24 -0.22 25.64
C GLY A 417 15.74 -1.25 24.65
N TYR A 418 16.65 -2.02 24.05
CA TYR A 418 16.31 -3.15 23.18
C TYR A 418 15.94 -4.39 23.98
N GLU A 419 14.81 -5.03 23.64
CA GLU A 419 14.41 -6.29 24.25
C GLU A 419 13.59 -7.12 23.25
N VAL A 420 13.86 -8.42 23.19
CA VAL A 420 13.13 -9.34 22.32
C VAL A 420 11.79 -9.68 22.99
N PRO A 421 10.65 -9.48 22.33
CA PRO A 421 9.37 -10.00 22.79
C PRO A 421 9.43 -11.53 22.96
N GLU A 422 8.58 -12.08 23.82
CA GLU A 422 8.59 -13.50 24.13
C GLU A 422 7.33 -14.21 23.63
N TYR A 423 6.22 -13.48 23.61
CA TYR A 423 4.88 -14.00 23.36
C TYR A 423 4.13 -13.11 22.38
N TRP A 424 3.08 -13.67 21.79
CA TRP A 424 2.12 -12.94 20.97
C TRP A 424 0.72 -13.54 21.07
N MET A 425 -0.28 -12.75 20.67
CA MET A 425 -1.69 -13.08 20.72
C MET A 425 -2.40 -12.49 19.50
N MET A 426 -3.44 -13.17 19.04
CA MET A 426 -4.26 -12.79 17.87
C MET A 426 -5.74 -13.04 18.20
N ASP A 427 -6.62 -12.22 17.63
CA ASP A 427 -8.08 -12.27 17.87
C ASP A 427 -8.49 -12.16 19.35
N GLY A 428 -7.62 -11.55 20.18
CA GLY A 428 -7.89 -11.30 21.58
C GLY A 428 -8.51 -9.94 21.85
N LYS A 429 -8.88 -9.70 23.11
CA LYS A 429 -9.43 -8.43 23.57
C LYS A 429 -8.30 -7.43 23.84
N TRP A 430 -8.34 -6.28 23.16
CA TRP A 430 -7.41 -5.18 23.38
C TRP A 430 -7.74 -4.35 24.62
N HIS A 431 -6.72 -4.05 25.42
CA HIS A 431 -6.76 -3.14 26.56
C HIS A 431 -5.74 -2.03 26.35
N LYS A 432 -6.21 -0.81 26.14
CA LYS A 432 -5.34 0.34 25.89
C LYS A 432 -4.67 0.82 27.18
N GLY A 433 -3.35 1.06 27.13
CA GLY A 433 -2.62 1.72 28.22
C GLY A 433 -3.18 3.11 28.55
N ARG A 434 -3.08 3.55 29.81
CA ARG A 434 -3.71 4.80 30.29
C ARG A 434 -3.08 6.03 29.65
N THR A 435 -1.76 6.02 29.49
CA THR A 435 -0.98 7.07 28.85
C THR A 435 -0.23 6.51 27.64
N LYS A 436 0.46 7.38 26.89
CA LYS A 436 1.34 6.96 25.79
C LYS A 436 2.62 6.26 26.29
N ASP A 437 2.89 6.31 27.59
CA ASP A 437 4.07 5.71 28.22
C ASP A 437 3.72 4.37 28.91
N ASP A 438 2.42 4.00 28.93
CA ASP A 438 1.94 2.70 29.43
C ASP A 438 1.72 1.71 28.26
N MET A 439 2.07 0.44 28.49
CA MET A 439 1.79 -0.63 27.54
C MET A 439 0.29 -0.85 27.36
N SER A 440 -0.10 -1.18 26.13
CA SER A 440 -1.38 -1.84 25.86
C SER A 440 -1.22 -3.35 26.09
N CYS A 441 -2.31 -4.05 26.31
CA CYS A 441 -2.32 -5.50 26.48
C CYS A 441 -3.39 -6.18 25.65
N MET A 442 -3.22 -7.48 25.40
CA MET A 442 -4.24 -8.36 24.84
C MET A 442 -4.53 -9.52 25.81
N THR A 443 -5.81 -9.90 25.93
CA THR A 443 -6.27 -11.04 26.75
C THR A 443 -7.30 -11.88 25.98
N ASP A 444 -7.86 -12.89 26.64
CA ASP A 444 -9.07 -13.62 26.23
C ASP A 444 -8.90 -14.51 24.99
N THR A 445 -7.65 -14.80 24.59
CA THR A 445 -7.29 -15.73 23.51
C THR A 445 -6.04 -16.53 23.91
N GLU A 446 -5.61 -17.45 23.06
CA GLU A 446 -4.40 -18.25 23.26
C GLU A 446 -3.15 -17.37 23.29
N VAL A 447 -2.27 -17.61 24.26
CA VAL A 447 -0.94 -17.00 24.32
C VAL A 447 0.03 -17.92 23.58
N LEU A 448 0.63 -17.40 22.53
CA LEU A 448 1.59 -18.12 21.70
C LEU A 448 3.01 -17.67 22.06
N GLU A 449 3.91 -18.63 22.29
CA GLU A 449 5.34 -18.33 22.38
C GLU A 449 5.92 -18.05 21.00
N LEU A 450 6.80 -17.04 20.90
CA LEU A 450 7.62 -16.91 19.71
C LEU A 450 8.50 -18.15 19.55
N THR A 451 8.51 -18.68 18.34
CA THR A 451 9.36 -19.79 17.95
C THR A 451 10.84 -19.44 18.07
N ALA A 452 11.70 -20.45 18.11
CA ALA A 452 13.14 -20.24 18.17
C ALA A 452 13.66 -19.40 16.98
N GLU A 453 13.04 -19.57 15.81
CA GLU A 453 13.39 -18.84 14.59
C GLU A 453 12.94 -17.38 14.64
N GLU A 454 11.72 -17.09 15.07
CA GLU A 454 11.24 -15.71 15.22
C GLU A 454 12.09 -14.95 16.27
N LYS A 455 12.41 -15.60 17.39
CA LYS A 455 13.33 -15.04 18.39
C LYS A 455 14.74 -14.83 17.81
N ARG A 456 15.23 -15.71 16.94
CA ARG A 456 16.53 -15.57 16.27
C ARG A 456 16.55 -14.34 15.36
N VAL A 457 15.54 -14.20 14.49
CA VAL A 457 15.38 -13.03 13.60
C VAL A 457 15.40 -11.74 14.40
N LEU A 458 14.59 -11.63 15.46
CA LEU A 458 14.53 -10.42 16.28
C LEU A 458 15.84 -10.12 17.02
N ARG A 459 16.53 -11.14 17.56
CA ARG A 459 17.86 -10.96 18.18
C ARG A 459 18.89 -10.44 17.18
N GLU A 460 18.91 -11.00 15.97
CA GLU A 460 19.82 -10.56 14.92
C GLU A 460 19.49 -9.14 14.45
N SER A 461 18.21 -8.80 14.27
CA SER A 461 17.77 -7.44 13.94
C SER A 461 18.17 -6.44 15.03
N ILE A 462 18.02 -6.78 16.32
CA ILE A 462 18.50 -5.94 17.44
C ILE A 462 20.01 -5.75 17.40
N LYS A 463 20.77 -6.82 17.13
CA LYS A 463 22.23 -6.73 17.02
C LYS A 463 22.62 -5.76 15.90
N ILE A 464 22.00 -5.90 14.73
CA ILE A 464 22.21 -5.01 13.58
C ILE A 464 21.80 -3.57 13.91
N ALA A 465 20.66 -3.36 14.57
CA ALA A 465 20.20 -2.02 14.95
C ALA A 465 21.19 -1.30 15.87
N LYS A 466 21.83 -2.03 16.81
CA LYS A 466 22.89 -1.48 17.66
C LYS A 466 24.15 -1.11 16.86
N GLU A 467 24.52 -1.90 15.86
CA GLU A 467 25.63 -1.56 14.95
C GLU A 467 25.32 -0.30 14.13
N VAL A 468 24.08 -0.19 13.63
CA VAL A 468 23.59 1.01 12.92
C VAL A 468 23.62 2.25 13.83
N ASP A 469 23.18 2.14 15.08
CA ASP A 469 23.23 3.26 16.04
C ASP A 469 24.66 3.77 16.26
N ILE A 470 25.64 2.87 16.33
CA ILE A 470 27.05 3.24 16.47
C ILE A 470 27.54 3.96 15.20
N ALA A 471 27.22 3.42 14.02
CA ALA A 471 27.64 3.99 12.74
C ALA A 471 27.04 5.39 12.51
N LEU A 472 25.75 5.58 12.81
CA LEU A 472 25.07 6.87 12.68
C LEU A 472 25.62 7.91 13.67
N LYS A 473 26.08 7.52 14.87
CA LYS A 473 26.71 8.44 15.83
C LYS A 473 28.14 8.84 15.41
N GLY A 474 28.87 7.96 14.73
CA GLY A 474 30.27 8.16 14.33
C GLY A 474 30.49 8.98 13.05
N THR A 475 29.42 9.35 12.35
CA THR A 475 29.43 10.07 11.06
C THR A 475 29.07 11.57 11.19
N ALA A 476 29.08 12.10 12.42
CA ALA A 476 28.69 13.47 12.75
C ALA A 476 29.80 14.51 12.51
#